data_AF-A0A258E1U0-F1
#
_entry.id   AF-A0A258E1U0-F1
#
_cell.length_a   1.000
_cell.length_b   1.000
_cell.length_c   1.000
_cell.angle_alpha   90.00
_cell.angle_beta   90.00
_cell.angle_gamma   90.00
#
_symmetry.space_group_name_H-M   'P 1'
#
loop_
_entity.id
_entity.type
_entity.pdbx_description
1 polymer ?
#
loop_
_entity_poly.entity_id
_entity_poly.type
_entity_poly.pdbx_seq_one_letter_code
_entity_poly.pdbx_strand_id
1 'polypeptide(L)'
;MEKLPKLKDLSPPKGYFDKLPDEILVKRKRSRSFVVTWIPYAAAATVVLALGLWWSAPTQDSPANDLLALDQEVLLYIESNQWTAEDVLSLSEDPNRILDEIIAEEMPLLSPAWSEEENWF
;
A
#
# COMPACT_ATOMS: atom_id res chain seq x y z
N MET A 1 -24.45 65.47 39.14
CA MET A 1 -24.84 65.54 37.71
C MET A 1 -23.63 65.13 36.90
N GLU A 2 -23.53 63.85 36.51
CA GLU A 2 -22.46 63.39 35.62
C GLU A 2 -23.02 63.30 34.20
N LYS A 3 -22.46 64.11 33.30
CA LYS A 3 -22.87 64.15 31.90
C LYS A 3 -22.13 63.04 31.15
N LEU A 4 -22.81 61.92 30.94
CA LEU A 4 -22.32 60.84 30.08
C LEU A 4 -22.08 61.37 28.66
N PRO A 5 -20.93 61.07 28.02
CA PRO A 5 -20.64 61.54 26.67
C PRO A 5 -21.61 60.87 25.69
N LYS A 6 -22.31 61.69 24.89
CA LYS A 6 -23.24 61.21 23.87
C LYS A 6 -22.48 60.35 22.87
N LEU A 7 -22.92 59.09 22.72
CA LEU A 7 -22.40 58.17 21.73
C LEU A 7 -22.50 58.82 20.34
N LYS A 8 -21.38 58.84 19.63
CA LYS A 8 -21.27 59.38 18.28
C LYS A 8 -22.17 58.55 17.36
N ASP A 9 -23.10 59.20 16.66
CA ASP A 9 -24.03 58.51 15.75
C ASP A 9 -23.25 57.63 14.76
N LEU A 10 -23.48 56.32 14.84
CA LEU A 10 -22.95 55.32 13.91
C LEU A 10 -23.73 55.43 12.59
N SER A 11 -23.57 56.55 11.93
CA SER A 11 -24.08 56.76 10.59
C SER A 11 -23.10 56.12 9.59
N PRO A 12 -23.59 55.29 8.67
CA PRO A 12 -22.74 54.70 7.65
C PRO A 12 -22.11 55.82 6.80
N PRO A 13 -20.86 55.67 6.34
CA PRO A 13 -20.25 56.63 5.43
C PRO A 13 -21.15 56.87 4.22
N LYS A 14 -21.28 58.13 3.79
CA LYS A 14 -22.08 58.48 2.60
C LYS A 14 -21.60 57.66 1.41
N GLY A 15 -22.53 56.94 0.77
CA GLY A 15 -22.26 56.12 -0.42
C GLY A 15 -21.69 54.72 -0.16
N TYR A 16 -21.62 54.25 1.09
CA TYR A 16 -21.16 52.89 1.41
C TYR A 16 -22.06 51.82 0.77
N PHE A 17 -23.38 51.96 0.93
CA PHE A 17 -24.35 51.01 0.37
C PHE A 17 -24.55 51.14 -1.13
N ASP A 18 -24.16 52.27 -1.72
CA ASP A 18 -24.29 52.49 -3.18
C ASP A 18 -23.21 51.71 -3.94
N LYS A 19 -22.02 51.54 -3.36
CA LYS A 19 -20.90 50.81 -3.98
C LYS A 19 -20.85 49.33 -3.63
N LEU A 20 -21.57 48.93 -2.58
CA LEU A 20 -21.59 47.57 -2.06
C LEU A 20 -22.01 46.52 -3.10
N PRO A 21 -23.06 46.73 -3.92
CA PRO A 21 -23.48 45.74 -4.92
C PRO A 21 -22.39 45.49 -5.96
N ASP A 22 -21.76 46.55 -6.44
CA ASP A 22 -20.70 46.49 -7.45
C ASP A 22 -19.44 45.79 -6.90
N GLU A 23 -19.05 46.11 -5.67
CA GLU A 23 -17.91 45.47 -5.01
C GLU A 23 -18.10 43.96 -4.78
N ILE A 24 -19.31 43.53 -4.40
CA ILE A 24 -19.65 42.11 -4.23
C ILE A 24 -19.56 41.36 -5.57
N LEU A 25 -20.04 41.96 -6.65
CA LEU A 25 -20.00 41.37 -7.99
C LEU A 25 -18.56 41.23 -8.52
N VAL A 26 -17.72 42.25 -8.31
CA VAL A 26 -16.30 42.21 -8.67
C VAL A 26 -15.55 41.14 -7.88
N LYS A 27 -15.80 41.05 -6.57
CA LYS A 27 -15.15 40.06 -5.69
C LYS A 27 -15.49 38.62 -6.06
N ARG A 28 -16.74 38.35 -6.50
CA ARG A 28 -17.17 37.03 -6.98
C ARG A 28 -16.54 36.63 -8.32
N LYS A 29 -16.34 37.58 -9.25
CA LYS A 29 -15.71 37.29 -10.56
C LYS A 29 -14.21 36.99 -10.44
N ARG A 30 -13.50 37.63 -9.51
CA ARG A 30 -12.04 37.52 -9.42
C ARG A 30 -11.52 36.18 -8.88
N SER A 31 -12.29 35.46 -8.04
CA SER A 31 -11.81 34.22 -7.44
C SER A 31 -11.90 32.98 -8.35
N ARG A 32 -12.74 33.01 -9.39
CA ARG A 32 -12.94 31.84 -10.27
C ARG A 32 -11.86 31.67 -11.33
N SER A 33 -11.17 32.73 -11.72
CA SER A 33 -10.31 32.68 -12.93
C SER A 33 -9.01 31.93 -12.74
N PHE A 34 -8.42 31.90 -11.53
CA PHE A 34 -7.12 31.25 -11.35
C PHE A 34 -7.25 29.72 -11.28
N VAL A 35 -8.26 29.21 -10.57
CA VAL A 35 -8.46 27.76 -10.40
C VAL A 35 -8.95 27.11 -11.69
N VAL A 36 -9.83 27.78 -12.45
CA VAL A 36 -10.42 27.21 -13.68
C VAL A 36 -9.38 27.02 -14.79
N THR A 37 -8.35 27.85 -14.87
CA THR A 37 -7.31 27.75 -15.91
C THR A 37 -6.34 26.59 -15.70
N TRP A 38 -6.17 26.13 -14.45
CA TRP A 38 -5.21 25.06 -14.11
C TRP A 38 -5.83 23.67 -14.04
N ILE A 39 -7.16 23.58 -13.91
CA ILE A 39 -7.92 22.32 -13.97
C ILE A 39 -7.66 21.50 -15.24
N PRO A 40 -7.62 22.05 -16.46
CA PRO A 40 -7.37 21.23 -17.66
C PRO A 40 -5.95 20.65 -17.68
N TYR A 41 -4.96 21.37 -17.15
CA TYR A 41 -3.58 20.86 -17.03
C TYR A 41 -3.45 19.77 -15.98
N ALA A 42 -4.15 19.90 -14.85
CA ALA A 42 -4.21 18.86 -13.83
C ALA A 42 -4.86 17.58 -14.38
N ALA A 43 -5.95 17.69 -15.14
CA ALA A 43 -6.58 16.55 -15.79
C ALA A 43 -5.63 15.85 -16.78
N ALA A 44 -4.93 16.60 -17.63
CA ALA A 44 -3.95 16.03 -18.56
C ALA A 44 -2.80 15.30 -17.84
N ALA A 45 -2.28 15.88 -16.74
CA ALA A 45 -1.22 15.25 -15.95
C ALA A 45 -1.67 13.92 -15.31
N THR A 46 -2.91 13.83 -14.83
CA THR A 46 -3.44 12.58 -14.27
C THR A 46 -3.58 11.48 -15.32
N VAL A 47 -3.94 11.81 -16.56
CA VAL A 47 -4.05 10.83 -17.65
C VAL A 47 -2.66 10.31 -18.05
N VAL A 48 -1.65 11.18 -18.11
CA VAL A 48 -0.26 10.77 -18.40
C VAL A 48 0.31 9.91 -17.28
N LEU A 49 0.04 10.25 -16.02
CA LEU A 49 0.44 9.43 -14.87
C LEU A 49 -0.27 8.06 -14.87
N ALA A 50 -1.58 8.02 -15.17
CA ALA A 50 -2.32 6.77 -15.25
C ALA A 50 -1.79 5.86 -16.37
N LEU A 51 -1.48 6.41 -17.54
CA LEU A 51 -0.86 5.67 -18.65
C LEU A 51 0.56 5.21 -18.33
N GLY A 52 1.36 6.06 -17.67
CA GLY A 52 2.70 5.70 -17.22
C GLY A 52 2.70 4.56 -16.21
N LEU A 53 1.81 4.63 -15.22
CA LEU A 53 1.62 3.57 -14.22
C LEU A 53 1.12 2.27 -14.86
N TRP A 54 0.20 2.35 -15.82
CA TRP A 54 -0.27 1.20 -16.58
C TRP A 54 0.86 0.51 -17.34
N TRP A 55 1.78 1.27 -17.95
CA TRP A 55 2.88 0.68 -18.71
C TRP A 55 3.94 0.05 -17.82
N SER A 56 4.17 0.60 -16.62
CA SER A 56 5.06 0.02 -15.61
C SER A 56 4.44 -1.12 -14.80
N ALA A 57 3.14 -1.36 -14.94
CA ALA A 57 2.47 -2.44 -14.22
C ALA A 57 3.07 -3.77 -14.72
N PRO A 58 3.70 -4.57 -13.83
CA PRO A 58 4.17 -5.88 -14.23
C PRO A 58 2.96 -6.71 -14.66
N THR A 59 2.93 -7.14 -15.92
CA THR A 59 1.98 -8.15 -16.40
C THR A 59 2.16 -9.38 -15.52
N GLN A 60 1.15 -9.71 -14.71
CA GLN A 60 1.22 -10.75 -13.68
C GLN A 60 1.29 -12.19 -14.24
N ASP A 61 1.39 -12.35 -15.55
CA ASP A 61 1.23 -13.64 -16.23
C ASP A 61 2.54 -14.41 -16.41
N SER A 62 3.46 -14.35 -15.43
CA SER A 62 4.67 -15.17 -15.47
C SER A 62 4.51 -16.35 -14.51
N PRO A 63 4.33 -17.60 -15.00
CA PRO A 63 4.08 -18.77 -14.14
C PRO A 63 5.26 -19.05 -13.19
N ALA A 64 6.46 -18.58 -13.52
CA ALA A 64 7.63 -18.67 -12.63
C ALA A 64 7.51 -17.81 -11.37
N ASN A 65 6.78 -16.68 -11.44
CA ASN A 65 6.56 -15.84 -10.27
C ASN A 65 5.52 -16.44 -9.31
N ASP A 66 4.57 -17.20 -9.84
CA ASP A 66 3.51 -17.83 -9.05
C ASP A 66 4.08 -18.95 -8.16
N LEU A 67 4.95 -19.80 -8.70
CA LEU A 67 5.67 -20.82 -7.92
C LEU A 67 6.58 -20.21 -6.85
N LEU A 68 7.25 -19.10 -7.18
CA LEU A 68 8.15 -18.40 -6.24
C LEU A 68 7.38 -17.64 -5.16
N ALA A 69 6.16 -17.16 -5.47
CA ALA A 69 5.26 -16.55 -4.51
C ALA A 69 4.64 -17.59 -3.56
N LEU A 70 4.26 -18.76 -4.10
CA LEU A 70 3.73 -19.87 -3.31
C LEU A 70 4.78 -20.36 -2.29
N ASP A 71 6.04 -20.52 -2.70
CA ASP A 71 7.12 -20.93 -1.81
C ASP A 71 7.34 -19.92 -0.67
N GLN A 72 7.30 -18.62 -0.98
CA GLN A 72 7.39 -17.56 0.04
C GLN A 72 6.21 -17.57 1.00
N GLU A 73 5.00 -17.85 0.51
CA GLU A 73 3.80 -17.94 1.33
C GLU A 73 3.87 -19.15 2.29
N VAL A 74 4.29 -20.32 1.80
CA VAL A 74 4.51 -21.52 2.62
C VAL A 74 5.54 -21.24 3.72
N LEU A 75 6.65 -20.59 3.38
CA LEU A 75 7.69 -20.24 4.35
C LEU A 75 7.17 -19.29 5.44
N LEU A 76 6.34 -18.31 5.06
CA LEU A 76 5.71 -17.37 6.00
C LEU A 76 4.75 -18.08 6.97
N TYR A 77 3.98 -19.07 6.48
CA TYR A 77 3.10 -19.86 7.36
C TYR A 77 3.87 -20.77 8.31
N ILE A 78 5.04 -21.27 7.89
CA ILE A 78 5.95 -22.02 8.76
C ILE A 78 6.54 -21.08 9.84
N GLU A 79 7.02 -19.90 9.45
CA GLU A 79 7.61 -18.92 10.39
C GLU A 79 6.59 -18.38 11.40
N SER A 80 5.33 -18.17 10.96
CA SER A 80 4.23 -17.77 11.83
C SER A 80 3.71 -18.90 12.75
N ASN A 81 4.35 -20.07 12.70
CA ASN A 81 4.02 -21.26 13.50
C ASN A 81 2.56 -21.71 13.33
N GLN A 82 1.97 -21.40 12.17
CA GLN A 82 0.63 -21.85 11.76
C GLN A 82 0.72 -23.20 11.09
N TRP A 83 1.74 -23.42 10.26
CA TRP A 83 2.06 -24.71 9.64
C TRP A 83 3.38 -25.24 10.20
N THR A 84 3.47 -26.57 10.32
CA THR A 84 4.72 -27.24 10.66
C THR A 84 5.33 -27.86 9.42
N ALA A 85 6.64 -28.10 9.42
CA ALA A 85 7.31 -28.79 8.31
C ALA A 85 6.67 -30.16 8.01
N GLU A 86 6.23 -30.87 9.06
CA GLU A 86 5.51 -32.14 8.95
C GLU A 86 4.16 -31.99 8.24
N ASP A 87 3.41 -30.94 8.56
CA ASP A 87 2.10 -30.66 7.94
C ASP A 87 2.26 -30.39 6.43
N VAL A 88 3.26 -29.58 6.06
CA VAL A 88 3.60 -29.31 4.65
C VAL A 88 4.08 -30.59 3.94
N LEU A 89 4.89 -31.42 4.60
CA LEU A 89 5.31 -32.71 4.06
C LEU A 89 4.13 -33.66 3.84
N SER A 90 3.14 -33.66 4.73
CA SER A 90 1.97 -34.53 4.64
C SER A 90 1.07 -34.22 3.43
N LEU A 91 1.15 -33.01 2.88
CA LEU A 91 0.44 -32.60 1.67
C LEU A 91 1.10 -33.10 0.38
N SER A 92 2.33 -33.62 0.47
CA SER A 92 3.06 -34.16 -0.67
C SER A 92 2.60 -35.57 -1.05
N GLU A 93 2.77 -35.94 -2.32
CA GLU A 93 2.32 -37.24 -2.84
C GLU A 93 3.08 -38.44 -2.24
N ASP A 94 4.34 -38.25 -1.85
CA ASP A 94 5.20 -39.29 -1.24
C ASP A 94 6.21 -38.67 -0.25
N PRO A 95 5.80 -38.45 1.02
CA PRO A 95 6.64 -37.79 2.02
C PRO A 95 7.86 -38.61 2.41
N ASN A 96 7.76 -39.95 2.41
CA ASN A 96 8.87 -40.83 2.79
C ASN A 96 10.03 -40.72 1.78
N ARG A 97 9.71 -40.70 0.49
CA ARG A 97 10.72 -40.52 -0.56
C ARG A 97 11.44 -39.17 -0.43
N ILE A 98 10.71 -38.11 -0.10
CA ILE A 98 11.29 -36.77 0.11
C ILE A 98 12.21 -36.76 1.34
N LEU A 99 11.80 -37.40 2.44
CA LEU A 99 12.64 -37.53 3.63
C LEU A 99 13.92 -38.32 3.32
N ASP A 100 13.81 -39.45 2.61
CA ASP A 100 14.96 -40.25 2.21
C ASP A 100 15.95 -39.44 1.34
N GLU A 101 15.42 -38.61 0.43
CA GLU A 101 16.20 -37.71 -0.42
C GLU A 101 16.93 -36.63 0.39
N ILE A 102 16.23 -35.96 1.32
CA ILE A 102 16.82 -34.96 2.23
C ILE A 102 17.90 -35.59 3.12
N ILE A 103 17.64 -36.77 3.69
CA ILE A 103 18.59 -37.49 4.54
C ILE A 103 19.84 -37.88 3.74
N ALA A 104 19.67 -38.36 2.51
CA ALA A 104 20.79 -38.72 1.64
C ALA A 104 21.62 -37.49 1.22
N GLU A 105 20.98 -36.34 1.01
CA GLU A 105 21.63 -35.08 0.67
C GLU A 105 22.41 -34.49 1.87
N GLU A 106 21.85 -34.53 3.08
CA GLU A 106 22.51 -34.02 4.28
C GLU A 106 23.59 -34.96 4.86
N MET A 107 23.56 -36.26 4.54
CA MET A 107 24.53 -37.24 5.05
C MET A 107 25.47 -37.78 3.96
N PRO A 108 26.37 -36.98 3.36
CA PRO A 108 27.40 -37.52 2.46
C PRO A 108 28.51 -38.32 3.17
N LEU A 109 28.48 -38.50 4.51
CA LEU A 109 29.60 -39.08 5.30
C LEU A 109 29.22 -40.01 6.47
N LEU A 110 28.02 -40.63 6.49
CA LEU A 110 27.69 -41.64 7.51
C LEU A 110 27.69 -43.06 6.92
N SER A 111 28.90 -43.52 6.58
CA SER A 111 29.27 -44.93 6.59
C SER A 111 30.53 -45.07 7.45
N PRO A 112 30.68 -45.98 8.42
CA PRO A 112 29.80 -47.04 8.91
C PRO A 112 29.76 -47.03 10.47
N ALA A 113 29.20 -46.00 11.11
CA ALA A 113 29.09 -45.96 12.58
C ALA A 113 27.80 -46.62 13.11
N TRP A 114 26.89 -46.99 12.21
CA TRP A 114 25.61 -47.64 12.53
C TRP A 114 25.51 -49.07 11.96
N SER A 115 26.58 -49.61 11.38
CA SER A 115 26.64 -51.02 10.99
C SER A 115 27.29 -51.81 12.12
N GLU A 116 26.50 -52.67 12.75
CA GLU A 116 26.95 -53.78 13.60
C GLU A 116 27.61 -53.41 14.94
N GLU A 117 26.82 -53.00 15.93
CA GLU A 117 26.97 -53.43 17.34
C GLU A 117 26.02 -52.60 18.21
N GLU A 118 24.78 -53.08 18.40
CA GLU A 118 24.13 -53.03 19.70
C GLU A 118 22.97 -54.04 19.70
N ASN A 119 23.37 -55.31 19.85
CA ASN A 119 22.53 -56.33 20.46
C ASN A 119 22.10 -55.83 21.84
N TRP A 120 20.87 -55.35 21.95
CA TRP A 120 20.19 -55.25 23.23
C TRP A 120 18.87 -56.01 23.16
N PHE A 121 18.99 -57.29 23.52
CA PHE A 121 17.97 -57.96 24.33
C PHE A 121 17.77 -57.22 25.65
#